data_AF-A0A259E3P5-F1
#
_entry.id   AF-A0A259E3P5-F1
#
_cell.length_a   1.000
_cell.length_b   1.000
_cell.length_c   1.000
_cell.angle_alpha   90.00
_cell.angle_beta   90.00
_cell.angle_gamma   90.00
#
_symmetry.space_group_name_H-M   'P 1'
#
loop_
_entity.id
_entity.type
_entity.pdbx_description
1 polymer ?
#
loop_
_entity_poly.entity_id
_entity_poly.type
_entity_poly.pdbx_seq_one_letter_code
_entity_poly.pdbx_strand_id
1 'polypeptide(L)'
;MADDIPSAILTEIKRVAREEWPGDREMQQYTIDAETTAYRGLDDLDYGEAADHKPAILTEAKEYHTTWEEIYGFVSEEVEAFKALAALAPDDVPTDFIAEHKRKAAAEHDWFAMQLETVEQAIEGYRYVQRTRAKVGPIRDILVRMEAIIGSECYNANIQNYSAWGVWEGEGRSFRYPVTYIRDGKEEKRKARVDDLEPEALITGHYKFGANELSIHRALVRIVDMLKADYGLTIPAPEDPA
;
A
#
# COMPACT_ATOMS: atom_id res chain seq x y z
N MET A 1 21.40 -36.34 -17.46
CA MET A 1 21.92 -37.44 -16.62
C MET A 1 21.08 -37.38 -15.37
N ALA A 2 20.15 -38.31 -15.18
CA ALA A 2 19.24 -38.28 -14.03
C ALA A 2 20.04 -38.75 -12.82
N ASP A 3 20.63 -37.80 -12.09
CA ASP A 3 21.29 -38.10 -10.84
C ASP A 3 20.21 -38.45 -9.80
N ASP A 4 20.30 -39.68 -9.31
CA ASP A 4 19.48 -40.18 -8.22
C ASP A 4 19.71 -39.29 -6.99
N ILE A 5 18.62 -38.95 -6.29
CA ILE A 5 18.68 -38.14 -5.06
C ILE A 5 19.72 -38.76 -4.11
N PRO A 6 20.68 -37.99 -3.57
CA PRO A 6 21.73 -38.54 -2.73
C PRO A 6 21.14 -39.40 -1.61
N SER A 7 21.70 -40.59 -1.43
CA SER A 7 21.13 -41.61 -0.54
C SER A 7 20.95 -41.11 0.90
N ALA A 8 21.83 -40.23 1.37
CA ALA A 8 21.71 -39.57 2.67
C ALA A 8 20.45 -38.69 2.77
N ILE A 9 20.18 -37.87 1.75
CA ILE A 9 19.00 -36.98 1.70
C ILE A 9 17.72 -37.82 1.61
N LEU A 10 17.69 -38.83 0.73
CA LEU A 10 16.53 -39.72 0.61
C LEU A 10 16.26 -40.50 1.91
N THR A 11 17.31 -40.90 2.63
CA THR A 11 17.19 -41.57 3.93
C THR A 11 16.58 -40.62 4.96
N GLU A 12 17.01 -39.37 4.97
CA GLU A 12 16.49 -38.36 5.90
C GLU A 12 15.03 -38.02 5.62
N ILE A 13 14.65 -37.78 4.36
CA ILE A 13 13.25 -37.56 3.95
C ILE A 13 12.37 -38.73 4.42
N LYS A 14 12.81 -39.98 4.19
CA LYS A 14 12.09 -41.19 4.65
C LYS A 14 12.00 -41.30 6.17
N ARG A 15 12.99 -40.79 6.90
CA ARG A 15 13.00 -40.78 8.37
C ARG A 15 11.95 -39.79 8.87
N VAL A 16 11.98 -38.55 8.39
CA VAL A 16 11.04 -37.49 8.76
C VAL A 16 9.60 -37.91 8.46
N ALA A 17 9.31 -38.40 7.25
CA ALA A 17 7.97 -38.84 6.88
C ALA A 17 7.39 -39.91 7.82
N ARG A 18 8.22 -40.87 8.28
CA ARG A 18 7.79 -41.90 9.24
C ARG A 18 7.53 -41.36 10.63
N GLU A 19 8.27 -40.33 11.04
CA GLU A 19 8.12 -39.68 12.34
C GLU A 19 6.89 -38.79 12.40
N GLU A 20 6.63 -38.03 11.34
CA GLU A 20 5.44 -37.16 11.23
C GLU A 20 4.14 -37.95 11.08
N TRP A 21 4.18 -39.06 10.33
CA TRP A 21 3.00 -39.89 10.03
C TRP A 21 3.15 -41.34 10.50
N PRO A 22 3.20 -41.62 11.82
CA PRO A 22 3.39 -42.98 12.32
C PRO A 22 2.24 -43.92 11.93
N GLY A 23 2.55 -44.97 11.17
CA GLY A 23 1.58 -45.99 10.77
C GLY A 23 0.70 -45.64 9.56
N ASP A 24 0.72 -44.40 9.10
CA ASP A 24 0.03 -43.96 7.88
C ASP A 24 0.98 -44.04 6.68
N ARG A 25 0.88 -45.14 5.92
CA ARG A 25 1.76 -45.38 4.76
C ARG A 25 1.47 -44.47 3.57
N GLU A 26 0.23 -44.01 3.43
CA GLU A 26 -0.18 -43.17 2.31
C GLU A 26 0.37 -41.76 2.51
N MET A 27 0.21 -41.21 3.71
CA MET A 27 0.80 -39.92 4.08
C MET A 27 2.33 -39.94 4.05
N GLN A 28 2.96 -41.02 4.51
CA GLN A 28 4.41 -41.18 4.39
C GLN A 28 4.88 -41.11 2.94
N GLN A 29 4.21 -41.82 2.03
CA GLN A 29 4.58 -41.83 0.61
C GLN A 29 4.34 -40.46 -0.03
N TYR A 30 3.22 -39.81 0.28
CA TYR A 30 2.93 -38.45 -0.17
C TYR A 30 4.03 -37.46 0.23
N THR A 31 4.43 -37.44 1.51
CA THR A 31 5.51 -36.57 1.99
C THR A 31 6.84 -36.89 1.31
N ILE A 32 7.19 -38.17 1.15
CA ILE A 32 8.42 -38.56 0.44
C ILE A 32 8.39 -38.04 -1.01
N ASP A 33 7.27 -38.21 -1.72
CA ASP A 33 7.13 -37.78 -3.11
C ASP A 33 7.20 -36.26 -3.24
N ALA A 34 6.55 -35.51 -2.34
CA ALA A 34 6.60 -34.05 -2.30
C ALA A 34 8.03 -33.54 -2.06
N GLU A 35 8.68 -34.02 -1.00
CA GLU A 35 10.03 -33.60 -0.60
C GLU A 35 11.09 -33.97 -1.64
N THR A 36 10.99 -35.15 -2.24
CA THR A 36 11.91 -35.57 -3.32
C THR A 36 11.69 -34.78 -4.61
N THR A 37 10.44 -34.40 -4.90
CA THR A 37 10.11 -33.51 -6.03
C THR A 37 10.69 -32.12 -5.79
N ALA A 38 10.50 -31.54 -4.61
CA ALA A 38 11.02 -30.23 -4.25
C ALA A 38 12.56 -30.19 -4.27
N TYR A 39 13.23 -31.23 -3.75
CA TYR A 39 14.68 -31.36 -3.82
C TYR A 39 15.21 -31.32 -5.25
N ARG A 40 14.57 -32.08 -6.16
CA ARG A 40 14.92 -32.07 -7.60
C ARG A 40 14.62 -30.71 -8.23
N GLY A 41 13.49 -30.12 -7.86
CA GLY A 41 13.08 -28.78 -8.29
C GLY A 41 14.15 -27.74 -8.04
N LEU A 42 14.86 -27.79 -6.89
CA LEU A 42 15.96 -26.86 -6.59
C LEU A 42 17.16 -26.97 -7.55
N ASP A 43 17.46 -28.18 -8.03
CA ASP A 43 18.55 -28.40 -8.98
C ASP A 43 18.14 -27.98 -10.40
N ASP A 44 16.88 -28.28 -10.76
CA ASP A 44 16.28 -27.96 -12.05
C ASP A 44 15.85 -26.49 -12.20
N LEU A 45 15.79 -25.73 -11.10
CA LEU A 45 15.35 -24.33 -11.11
C LEU A 45 16.27 -23.47 -11.98
N ASP A 46 15.69 -22.72 -12.91
CA ASP A 46 16.42 -21.75 -13.73
C ASP A 46 16.58 -20.42 -12.98
N TYR A 47 17.77 -20.22 -12.43
CA TYR A 47 18.16 -19.00 -11.74
C TYR A 47 18.38 -17.82 -12.68
N GLY A 48 18.65 -18.04 -13.98
CA GLY A 48 18.92 -16.97 -14.94
C GLY A 48 19.94 -15.93 -14.41
N GLU A 49 19.55 -14.66 -14.45
CA GLU A 49 20.38 -13.54 -13.95
C GLU A 49 20.55 -13.54 -12.41
N ALA A 50 19.73 -14.28 -11.67
CA ALA A 50 19.86 -14.45 -10.22
C ALA A 50 20.92 -15.50 -9.83
N ALA A 51 21.61 -16.12 -10.79
CA ALA A 51 22.58 -17.19 -10.54
C ALA A 51 23.68 -16.80 -9.55
N ASP A 52 24.14 -15.55 -9.59
CA ASP A 52 25.17 -15.03 -8.67
C ASP A 52 24.65 -14.93 -7.22
N HIS A 53 23.33 -14.84 -7.03
CA HIS A 53 22.67 -14.76 -5.72
C HIS A 53 22.26 -16.14 -5.18
N LYS A 54 22.27 -17.19 -6.00
CA LYS A 54 21.89 -18.56 -5.62
C LYS A 54 22.48 -19.04 -4.29
N PRO A 55 23.79 -18.87 -4.01
CA PRO A 55 24.37 -19.35 -2.75
C PRO A 55 23.77 -18.65 -1.52
N ALA A 56 23.52 -17.34 -1.60
CA ALA A 56 22.94 -16.57 -0.50
C ALA A 56 21.49 -16.99 -0.25
N ILE A 57 20.66 -17.01 -1.30
CA ILE A 57 19.25 -17.43 -1.24
C ILE A 57 19.13 -18.84 -0.64
N LEU A 58 19.95 -19.80 -1.10
CA LEU A 58 19.92 -21.17 -0.57
C LEU A 58 20.40 -21.29 0.88
N THR A 59 21.32 -20.44 1.30
CA THR A 59 21.84 -20.45 2.68
C THR A 59 20.73 -20.00 3.62
N GLU A 60 20.07 -18.91 3.28
CA GLU A 60 19.01 -18.32 4.07
C GLU A 60 17.74 -19.18 4.09
N ALA A 61 17.34 -19.75 2.94
CA ALA A 61 16.22 -20.67 2.87
C ALA A 61 16.40 -21.85 3.85
N LYS A 62 17.62 -22.37 3.98
CA LYS A 62 17.95 -23.47 4.89
C LYS A 62 18.12 -23.04 6.35
N GLU A 63 18.22 -21.73 6.62
CA GLU A 63 18.25 -21.20 7.98
C GLU A 63 16.83 -21.14 8.56
N TYR A 64 15.84 -20.76 7.76
CA TYR A 64 14.46 -20.56 8.19
C TYR A 64 13.54 -21.75 7.92
N HIS A 65 13.88 -22.61 6.95
CA HIS A 65 13.04 -23.73 6.54
C HIS A 65 13.75 -25.06 6.69
N THR A 66 12.98 -26.09 7.03
CA THR A 66 13.50 -27.43 7.29
C THR A 66 13.08 -28.45 6.26
N THR A 67 11.92 -28.25 5.63
CA THR A 67 11.40 -29.13 4.58
C THR A 67 11.90 -28.67 3.22
N TRP A 68 12.13 -29.61 2.31
CA TRP A 68 12.53 -29.29 0.94
C TRP A 68 11.44 -28.55 0.19
N GLU A 69 10.16 -28.82 0.46
CA GLU A 69 9.04 -28.10 -0.13
C GLU A 69 9.09 -26.60 0.21
N GLU A 70 9.26 -26.25 1.49
CA GLU A 70 9.38 -24.85 1.92
C GLU A 70 10.65 -24.18 1.35
N ILE A 71 11.79 -24.87 1.40
CA ILE A 71 13.06 -24.35 0.85
C ILE A 71 12.90 -24.09 -0.65
N TYR A 72 12.32 -25.02 -1.41
CA TYR A 72 12.06 -24.85 -2.84
C TYR A 72 11.11 -23.69 -3.11
N GLY A 73 10.01 -23.60 -2.36
CA GLY A 73 9.04 -22.51 -2.46
C GLY A 73 9.70 -21.14 -2.28
N PHE A 74 10.44 -20.96 -1.17
CA PHE A 74 11.16 -19.73 -0.88
C PHE A 74 12.17 -19.37 -1.97
N VAL A 75 13.01 -20.33 -2.37
CA VAL A 75 14.05 -20.09 -3.39
C VAL A 75 13.43 -19.75 -4.74
N SER A 76 12.35 -20.43 -5.12
CA SER A 76 11.63 -20.15 -6.36
C SER A 76 11.01 -18.76 -6.34
N GLU A 77 10.40 -18.35 -5.22
CA GLU A 77 9.83 -17.02 -5.04
C GLU A 77 10.89 -15.94 -5.16
N GLU A 78 12.03 -16.11 -4.49
CA GLU A 78 13.14 -15.15 -4.53
C GLU A 78 13.74 -14.99 -5.94
N VAL A 79 13.87 -16.09 -6.68
CA VAL A 79 14.36 -16.06 -8.07
C VAL A 79 13.37 -15.33 -8.99
N GLU A 80 12.06 -15.60 -8.84
CA GLU A 80 11.04 -14.92 -9.65
C GLU A 80 10.91 -13.45 -9.26
N ALA A 81 11.00 -13.12 -7.97
CA ALA A 81 10.99 -11.75 -7.49
C ALA A 81 12.20 -10.96 -8.00
N PHE A 82 13.39 -11.56 -8.04
CA PHE A 82 14.57 -10.95 -8.65
C PHE A 82 14.34 -10.61 -10.13
N LYS A 83 13.82 -11.56 -10.91
CA LYS A 83 13.51 -11.36 -12.33
C LYS A 83 12.47 -10.28 -12.54
N ALA A 84 11.38 -10.31 -11.75
CA ALA A 84 10.32 -9.32 -11.81
C ALA A 84 10.84 -7.92 -11.44
N LEU A 85 11.66 -7.81 -10.39
CA LEU A 85 12.28 -6.56 -9.98
C LEU A 85 13.20 -6.00 -11.08
N ALA A 86 14.00 -6.84 -11.75
CA ALA A 86 14.84 -6.42 -12.87
C ALA A 86 13.99 -5.89 -14.04
N ALA A 87 12.93 -6.61 -14.41
CA ALA A 87 12.03 -6.27 -15.52
C ALA A 87 11.03 -5.13 -15.21
N LEU A 88 10.86 -4.74 -13.94
CA LEU A 88 9.87 -3.75 -13.53
C LEU A 88 10.20 -2.36 -14.07
N ALA A 89 9.48 -1.95 -15.12
CA ALA A 89 9.59 -0.67 -15.79
C ALA A 89 8.24 -0.22 -16.40
N PRO A 90 7.26 0.19 -15.57
CA PRO A 90 5.99 0.72 -16.07
C PRO A 90 6.16 2.07 -16.79
N ASP A 91 5.43 2.26 -17.90
CA ASP A 91 5.52 3.46 -18.75
C ASP A 91 4.90 4.72 -18.13
N ASP A 92 4.03 4.56 -17.13
CA ASP A 92 3.29 5.65 -16.49
C ASP A 92 3.98 6.23 -15.25
N VAL A 93 5.16 5.72 -14.89
CA VAL A 93 5.95 6.17 -13.74
C VAL A 93 7.36 6.56 -14.17
N PRO A 94 7.91 7.71 -13.71
CA PRO A 94 9.25 8.13 -14.08
C PRO A 94 10.32 7.08 -13.75
N THR A 95 11.23 6.83 -14.68
CA THR A 95 12.32 5.85 -14.51
C THR A 95 13.20 6.16 -13.30
N ASP A 96 13.50 7.44 -13.04
CA ASP A 96 14.31 7.84 -11.88
C ASP A 96 13.62 7.55 -10.55
N PHE A 97 12.28 7.65 -10.50
CA PHE A 97 11.49 7.31 -9.31
C PHE A 97 11.59 5.81 -9.02
N ILE A 98 11.45 4.97 -10.06
CA ILE A 98 11.59 3.51 -9.93
C ILE A 98 13.01 3.15 -9.48
N ALA A 99 14.03 3.73 -10.12
CA ALA A 99 15.43 3.47 -9.80
C ALA A 99 15.79 3.87 -8.36
N GLU A 100 15.25 5.00 -7.87
CA GLU A 100 15.40 5.40 -6.47
C GLU A 100 14.76 4.39 -5.51
N HIS A 101 13.54 3.93 -5.79
CA HIS A 101 12.84 3.01 -4.89
C HIS A 101 13.43 1.61 -4.91
N LYS A 102 13.93 1.10 -6.06
CA LYS A 102 14.71 -0.14 -6.12
C LYS A 102 15.95 -0.06 -5.21
N ARG A 103 16.66 1.07 -5.25
CA ARG A 103 17.84 1.30 -4.40
C ARG A 103 17.50 1.35 -2.91
N LYS A 104 16.38 2.00 -2.54
CA LYS A 104 15.92 2.05 -1.14
C LYS A 104 15.51 0.67 -0.64
N ALA A 105 14.72 -0.05 -1.42
CA ALA A 105 14.28 -1.40 -1.11
C ALA A 105 15.48 -2.34 -0.88
N ALA A 106 16.47 -2.31 -1.78
CA ALA A 106 17.70 -3.10 -1.64
C ALA A 106 18.57 -2.72 -0.43
N ALA A 107 18.38 -1.53 0.15
CA ALA A 107 19.09 -1.10 1.36
C ALA A 107 18.32 -1.46 2.65
N GLU A 108 17.03 -1.76 2.54
CA GLU A 108 16.13 -2.03 3.67
C GLU A 108 15.82 -3.53 3.82
N HIS A 109 15.84 -4.29 2.72
CA HIS A 109 15.45 -5.68 2.69
C HIS A 109 16.49 -6.55 2.00
N ASP A 110 16.83 -7.67 2.63
CA ASP A 110 17.73 -8.66 2.04
C ASP A 110 17.01 -9.54 1.01
N TRP A 111 15.70 -9.79 1.18
CA TRP A 111 14.87 -10.63 0.31
C TRP A 111 14.32 -9.87 -0.90
N PHE A 112 14.48 -10.44 -2.09
CA PHE A 112 14.00 -9.85 -3.33
C PHE A 112 12.48 -9.78 -3.41
N ALA A 113 11.74 -10.73 -2.81
CA ALA A 113 10.28 -10.67 -2.71
C ALA A 113 9.82 -9.42 -1.94
N MET A 114 10.44 -9.14 -0.79
CA MET A 114 10.17 -7.94 -0.01
C MET A 114 10.59 -6.66 -0.75
N GLN A 115 11.73 -6.70 -1.45
CA GLN A 115 12.15 -5.57 -2.28
C GLN A 115 11.13 -5.26 -3.38
N LEU A 116 10.67 -6.29 -4.09
CA LEU A 116 9.66 -6.17 -5.14
C LEU A 116 8.37 -5.59 -4.60
N GLU A 117 7.84 -6.14 -3.50
CA GLU A 117 6.62 -5.64 -2.87
C GLU A 117 6.76 -4.16 -2.50
N THR A 118 7.86 -3.76 -1.86
CA THR A 118 8.10 -2.36 -1.47
C THR A 118 8.13 -1.44 -2.69
N VAL A 119 8.73 -1.86 -3.82
CA VAL A 119 8.77 -1.05 -5.04
C VAL A 119 7.39 -0.98 -5.70
N GLU A 120 6.64 -2.08 -5.75
CA GLU A 120 5.28 -2.13 -6.30
C GLU A 120 4.32 -1.25 -5.50
N GLN A 121 4.41 -1.29 -4.17
CA GLN A 121 3.66 -0.40 -3.29
C GLN A 121 3.99 1.08 -3.53
N ALA A 122 5.26 1.42 -3.75
CA ALA A 122 5.68 2.78 -4.09
C ALA A 122 5.13 3.25 -5.44
N ILE A 123 5.14 2.38 -6.45
CA ILE A 123 4.53 2.64 -7.78
C ILE A 123 3.03 2.90 -7.63
N GLU A 124 2.31 2.08 -6.87
CA GLU A 124 0.89 2.28 -6.64
C GLU A 124 0.60 3.55 -5.84
N GLY A 125 1.44 3.89 -4.86
CA GLY A 125 1.41 5.16 -4.15
C GLY A 125 1.56 6.35 -5.10
N TYR A 126 2.52 6.31 -6.02
CA TYR A 126 2.70 7.33 -7.06
C TYR A 126 1.44 7.47 -7.92
N ARG A 127 0.90 6.36 -8.43
CA ARG A 127 -0.31 6.35 -9.26
C ARG A 127 -1.52 6.90 -8.51
N TYR A 128 -1.67 6.53 -7.24
CA TYR A 128 -2.72 7.08 -6.38
C TYR A 128 -2.63 8.61 -6.26
N VAL A 129 -1.43 9.16 -6.06
CA VAL A 129 -1.20 10.60 -6.02
C VAL A 129 -1.57 11.25 -7.35
N GLN A 130 -1.12 10.71 -8.49
CA GLN A 130 -1.44 11.26 -9.81
C GLN A 130 -2.96 11.26 -10.09
N ARG A 131 -3.64 10.14 -9.81
CA ARG A 131 -5.11 10.06 -9.94
C ARG A 131 -5.82 11.06 -9.03
N THR A 132 -5.32 11.24 -7.82
CA THR A 132 -5.87 12.21 -6.87
C THR A 132 -5.69 13.64 -7.37
N ARG A 133 -4.49 14.00 -7.85
CA ARG A 133 -4.22 15.31 -8.46
C ARG A 133 -5.13 15.59 -9.65
N ALA A 134 -5.25 14.63 -10.56
CA ALA A 134 -6.12 14.76 -11.73
C ALA A 134 -7.60 14.92 -11.34
N LYS A 135 -8.07 14.22 -10.30
CA LYS A 135 -9.46 14.29 -9.84
C LYS A 135 -9.76 15.56 -9.02
N VAL A 136 -8.88 15.90 -8.09
CA VAL A 136 -9.10 16.94 -7.09
C VAL A 136 -8.63 18.31 -7.57
N GLY A 137 -7.56 18.39 -8.36
CA GLY A 137 -7.02 19.64 -8.89
C GLY A 137 -8.08 20.54 -9.55
N PRO A 138 -8.87 20.04 -10.52
CA PRO A 138 -9.89 20.85 -11.21
C PRO A 138 -11.03 21.35 -10.30
N ILE A 139 -11.23 20.73 -9.14
CA ILE A 139 -12.30 21.09 -8.19
C ILE A 139 -11.75 21.63 -6.87
N ARG A 140 -10.45 21.86 -6.78
CA ARG A 140 -9.74 22.22 -5.55
C ARG A 140 -10.38 23.43 -4.87
N ASP A 141 -10.59 24.50 -5.63
CA ASP A 141 -11.04 25.78 -5.07
C ASP A 141 -12.48 25.71 -4.58
N ILE A 142 -13.36 24.95 -5.26
CA ILE A 142 -14.71 24.74 -4.76
C ILE A 142 -14.71 23.90 -3.48
N LEU A 143 -13.84 22.88 -3.36
CA LEU A 143 -13.70 22.09 -2.14
C LEU A 143 -13.25 22.96 -0.96
N VAL A 144 -12.21 23.78 -1.16
CA VAL A 144 -11.72 24.73 -0.13
C VAL A 144 -12.81 25.70 0.29
N ARG A 145 -13.59 26.24 -0.65
CA ARG A 145 -14.70 27.16 -0.34
C ARG A 145 -15.83 26.48 0.42
N MET A 146 -16.23 25.28 0.01
CA MET A 146 -17.26 24.51 0.71
C MET A 146 -16.82 24.11 2.13
N GLU A 147 -15.57 23.68 2.29
CA GLU A 147 -15.00 23.44 3.63
C GLU A 147 -15.03 24.73 4.46
N ALA A 148 -14.62 25.87 3.91
CA ALA A 148 -14.61 27.12 4.65
C ALA A 148 -16.01 27.56 5.12
N ILE A 149 -17.05 27.30 4.33
CA ILE A 149 -18.45 27.50 4.73
C ILE A 149 -18.76 26.55 5.91
N ILE A 150 -18.57 25.24 5.73
CA ILE A 150 -18.91 24.22 6.74
C ILE A 150 -18.15 24.44 8.05
N GLY A 151 -16.84 24.64 7.97
CA GLY A 151 -15.98 24.85 9.12
C GLY A 151 -16.30 26.12 9.88
N SER A 152 -16.92 27.12 9.22
CA SER A 152 -17.38 28.36 9.84
C SER A 152 -18.81 28.26 10.41
N GLU A 153 -19.44 27.10 10.33
CA GLU A 153 -20.75 26.80 10.95
C GLU A 153 -20.60 25.98 12.25
N CYS A 154 -19.46 26.13 12.93
CA CYS A 154 -19.22 25.48 14.22
C CYS A 154 -19.56 26.40 15.40
N TYR A 155 -20.23 25.86 16.41
CA TYR A 155 -20.74 26.60 17.56
C TYR A 155 -20.39 25.91 18.87
N ASN A 156 -20.12 26.72 19.91
CA ASN A 156 -19.88 26.19 21.25
C ASN A 156 -21.21 25.71 21.84
N ALA A 157 -21.31 24.41 22.15
CA ALA A 157 -22.50 23.81 22.74
C ALA A 157 -22.81 24.33 24.15
N ASN A 158 -21.82 24.92 24.85
CA ASN A 158 -22.01 25.53 26.16
C ASN A 158 -22.61 26.95 26.09
N ILE A 159 -22.88 27.47 24.89
CA ILE A 159 -23.55 28.74 24.65
C ILE A 159 -24.96 28.46 24.15
N GLN A 160 -25.95 29.24 24.61
CA GLN A 160 -27.34 29.10 24.15
C GLN A 160 -27.47 29.51 22.67
N ASN A 161 -27.33 28.55 21.74
CA ASN A 161 -27.48 28.81 20.30
C ASN A 161 -28.92 28.67 19.81
N TYR A 162 -29.79 28.09 20.63
CA TYR A 162 -31.20 27.87 20.33
C TYR A 162 -32.10 28.40 21.44
N SER A 163 -33.24 28.97 21.07
CA SER A 163 -34.30 29.32 22.01
C SER A 163 -35.04 28.07 22.50
N ALA A 164 -35.91 28.23 23.51
CA ALA A 164 -36.77 27.15 24.01
C ALA A 164 -37.69 26.52 22.94
N TRP A 165 -37.91 27.21 21.81
CA TRP A 165 -38.72 26.72 20.69
C TRP A 165 -37.87 26.20 19.52
N GLY A 166 -36.56 26.02 19.70
CA GLY A 166 -35.65 25.57 18.66
C GLY A 166 -35.33 26.62 17.59
N VAL A 167 -35.63 27.89 17.86
CA VAL A 167 -35.26 29.00 16.95
C VAL A 167 -33.76 29.22 17.03
N TRP A 168 -33.12 29.35 15.88
CA TRP A 168 -31.70 29.67 15.75
C TRP A 168 -31.39 31.09 16.27
N GLU A 169 -30.57 31.19 17.33
CA GLU A 169 -30.10 32.44 17.95
C GLU A 169 -28.56 32.52 17.99
N GLY A 170 -27.88 31.58 17.32
CA GLY A 170 -26.42 31.46 17.30
C GLY A 170 -25.71 32.43 16.36
N GLU A 171 -26.42 33.29 15.63
CA GLU A 171 -25.81 34.23 14.68
C GLU A 171 -24.69 35.08 15.32
N GLY A 172 -23.55 35.17 14.63
CA GLY A 172 -22.34 35.85 15.13
C GLY A 172 -21.54 35.08 16.19
N ARG A 173 -21.97 33.89 16.61
CA ARG A 173 -21.29 33.04 17.61
C ARG A 173 -20.51 31.88 17.00
N SER A 174 -20.46 31.83 15.68
CA SER A 174 -19.68 30.81 14.98
C SER A 174 -18.20 31.02 15.20
N PHE A 175 -17.46 29.91 15.12
CA PHE A 175 -16.02 29.93 15.01
C PHE A 175 -15.59 28.96 13.93
N ARG A 176 -14.42 29.21 13.32
CA ARG A 176 -13.84 28.27 12.38
C ARG A 176 -13.17 27.12 13.09
N TYR A 177 -13.70 25.90 12.93
CA TYR A 177 -13.07 24.69 13.45
C TYR A 177 -11.80 24.38 12.67
N PRO A 178 -10.67 24.06 13.34
CA PRO A 178 -9.43 23.74 12.65
C PRO A 178 -9.55 22.41 11.89
N VAL A 179 -9.09 22.39 10.65
CA VAL A 179 -8.88 21.16 9.88
C VAL A 179 -7.47 20.64 10.15
N THR A 180 -7.33 19.34 10.33
CA THR A 180 -6.03 18.66 10.39
C THR A 180 -5.73 18.06 9.02
N TYR A 181 -4.55 18.34 8.49
CA TYR A 181 -4.03 17.80 7.23
C TYR A 181 -2.82 16.92 7.51
N ILE A 182 -2.53 15.96 6.64
CA ILE A 182 -1.32 15.16 6.65
C ILE A 182 -0.45 15.61 5.46
N ARG A 183 0.75 16.10 5.77
CA ARG A 183 1.76 16.53 4.80
C ARG A 183 3.09 15.90 5.17
N ASP A 184 3.73 15.22 4.23
CA ASP A 184 5.02 14.53 4.45
C ASP A 184 4.99 13.61 5.69
N GLY A 185 3.87 12.91 5.88
CA GLY A 185 3.63 12.01 7.02
C GLY A 185 3.38 12.72 8.36
N LYS A 186 3.28 14.05 8.39
CA LYS A 186 3.08 14.84 9.61
C LYS A 186 1.73 15.54 9.62
N GLU A 187 1.13 15.59 10.81
CA GLU A 187 -0.10 16.33 11.03
C GLU A 187 0.14 17.84 11.12
N GLU A 188 -0.67 18.61 10.41
CA GLU A 188 -0.68 20.06 10.46
C GLU A 188 -2.11 20.59 10.64
N LYS A 189 -2.35 21.39 11.69
CA LYS A 189 -3.65 21.99 11.97
C LYS A 189 -3.74 23.38 11.37
N ARG A 190 -4.81 23.64 10.60
CA ARG A 190 -5.01 24.93 9.93
C ARG A 190 -6.43 25.44 10.08
N LYS A 191 -6.57 26.76 10.27
CA LYS A 191 -7.85 27.46 10.38
C LYS A 191 -8.19 28.34 9.18
N ALA A 192 -7.25 28.63 8.27
CA ALA A 192 -7.49 29.63 7.22
C ALA A 192 -6.80 29.30 5.91
N ARG A 193 -5.46 29.36 5.86
CA ARG A 193 -4.72 29.24 4.60
C ARG A 193 -4.41 27.80 4.24
N VAL A 194 -4.80 27.40 3.03
CA VAL A 194 -4.50 26.08 2.45
C VAL A 194 -3.97 26.20 1.03
N ASP A 195 -3.59 27.40 0.59
CA ASP A 195 -3.21 27.69 -0.80
C ASP A 195 -1.96 26.92 -1.23
N ASP A 196 -1.06 26.61 -0.28
CA ASP A 196 0.16 25.82 -0.48
C ASP A 196 -0.05 24.30 -0.39
N LEU A 197 -1.28 23.82 -0.14
CA LEU A 197 -1.57 22.39 -0.12
C LEU A 197 -1.83 21.88 -1.54
N GLU A 198 -1.03 20.89 -1.92
CA GLU A 198 -1.27 20.07 -3.10
C GLU A 198 -2.55 19.22 -2.95
N PRO A 199 -3.19 18.80 -4.04
CA PRO A 199 -4.46 18.07 -4.00
C PRO A 199 -4.44 16.81 -3.11
N GLU A 200 -3.35 16.04 -3.14
CA GLU A 200 -3.17 14.85 -2.32
C GLU A 200 -2.97 15.15 -0.83
N ALA A 201 -2.45 16.34 -0.47
CA ALA A 201 -2.40 16.78 0.92
C ALA A 201 -3.78 17.31 1.36
N LEU A 202 -4.45 18.08 0.50
CA LEU A 202 -5.78 18.62 0.76
C LEU A 202 -6.80 17.52 1.08
N ILE A 203 -6.79 16.41 0.32
CA ILE A 203 -7.77 15.33 0.49
C ILE A 203 -7.67 14.62 1.85
N THR A 204 -6.52 14.73 2.54
CA THR A 204 -6.33 14.18 3.89
C THR A 204 -7.02 15.01 4.97
N GLY A 205 -7.50 16.21 4.63
CA GLY A 205 -8.08 17.13 5.58
C GLY A 205 -9.28 16.54 6.29
N HIS A 206 -9.22 16.54 7.62
CA HIS A 206 -10.27 16.03 8.50
C HIS A 206 -10.45 16.91 9.73
N TYR A 207 -11.69 17.00 10.22
CA TYR A 207 -11.96 17.56 11.53
C TYR A 207 -11.76 16.49 12.59
N LYS A 208 -11.07 16.82 13.68
CA LYS A 208 -10.91 15.95 14.85
C LYS A 208 -11.92 16.34 15.93
N PHE A 209 -12.83 15.43 16.29
CA PHE A 209 -13.85 15.61 17.34
C PHE A 209 -13.63 14.57 18.46
N GLY A 210 -12.74 14.89 19.39
CA GLY A 210 -12.32 13.93 20.41
C GLY A 210 -11.59 12.74 19.76
N ALA A 211 -12.09 11.53 19.95
CA ALA A 211 -11.56 10.31 19.33
C ALA A 211 -12.11 10.04 17.92
N ASN A 212 -13.05 10.86 17.43
CA ASN A 212 -13.66 10.70 16.11
C ASN A 212 -13.09 11.68 15.09
N GLU A 213 -13.14 11.32 13.82
CA GLU A 213 -12.68 12.15 12.72
C GLU A 213 -13.71 12.22 11.58
N LEU A 214 -13.81 13.40 10.95
CA LEU A 214 -14.65 13.61 9.76
C LEU A 214 -13.77 14.05 8.59
N SER A 215 -13.58 13.18 7.60
CA SER A 215 -12.82 13.48 6.37
C SER A 215 -13.56 14.45 5.46
N ILE A 216 -13.46 15.75 5.75
CA ILE A 216 -14.28 16.78 5.14
C ILE A 216 -14.08 16.86 3.61
N HIS A 217 -12.83 16.89 3.13
CA HIS A 217 -12.58 17.02 1.69
C HIS A 217 -12.98 15.77 0.90
N ARG A 218 -12.81 14.57 1.47
CA ARG A 218 -13.29 13.32 0.85
C ARG A 218 -14.81 13.30 0.71
N ALA A 219 -15.52 13.76 1.74
CA ALA A 219 -16.98 13.88 1.70
C ALA A 219 -17.42 14.88 0.63
N LEU A 220 -16.75 16.04 0.56
CA LEU A 220 -17.04 17.08 -0.44
C LEU A 220 -16.77 16.62 -1.87
N VAL A 221 -15.70 15.86 -2.12
CA VAL A 221 -15.46 15.23 -3.44
C VAL A 221 -16.63 14.33 -3.83
N ARG A 222 -17.12 13.49 -2.91
CA ARG A 222 -18.28 12.61 -3.19
C ARG A 222 -19.55 13.41 -3.47
N ILE A 223 -19.76 14.53 -2.79
CA ILE A 223 -20.89 15.44 -3.06
C ILE A 223 -20.76 16.05 -4.45
N VAL A 224 -19.57 16.53 -4.83
CA VAL A 224 -19.33 17.07 -6.17
C VAL A 224 -19.55 16.01 -7.25
N ASP A 225 -19.05 14.78 -7.05
CA ASP A 225 -19.25 13.67 -7.97
C ASP A 225 -20.75 13.36 -8.16
N MET A 226 -21.52 13.34 -7.06
CA MET A 226 -22.97 13.17 -7.09
C MET A 226 -23.66 14.33 -7.83
N LEU A 227 -23.29 15.59 -7.55
CA LEU A 227 -23.88 16.75 -8.23
C LEU A 227 -23.57 16.76 -9.74
N LYS A 228 -22.38 16.29 -10.14
CA LYS A 228 -22.03 16.10 -11.55
C LYS A 228 -22.89 15.03 -12.20
N ALA A 229 -23.00 13.86 -11.57
CA ALA A 229 -23.70 12.70 -12.13
C ALA A 229 -25.23 12.90 -12.18
N ASP A 230 -25.82 13.39 -11.09
CA ASP A 230 -27.27 13.39 -10.91
C ASP A 230 -27.92 14.71 -11.34
N TYR A 231 -27.15 15.81 -11.29
CA TYR A 231 -27.66 17.17 -11.55
C TYR A 231 -26.94 17.89 -12.69
N GLY A 232 -25.96 17.24 -13.34
CA GLY A 232 -25.22 17.82 -14.46
C GLY A 232 -24.39 19.03 -14.08
N LEU A 233 -23.94 19.14 -12.82
CA LEU A 233 -23.12 20.26 -12.35
C LEU A 233 -21.85 20.39 -13.21
N THR A 234 -21.69 21.53 -13.89
CA THR A 234 -20.44 21.89 -14.57
C THR A 234 -19.64 22.84 -13.71
N ILE A 235 -18.39 22.48 -13.41
CA ILE A 235 -17.45 23.37 -12.71
C ILE A 235 -16.52 23.95 -13.78
N PRO A 236 -16.48 25.28 -13.96
CA PRO A 236 -15.55 25.91 -14.90
C PRO A 236 -14.11 25.54 -14.55
N ALA A 237 -13.27 25.33 -15.57
CA ALA A 237 -11.83 25.25 -15.33
C ALA A 237 -11.35 26.59 -14.73
N PRO A 238 -10.37 26.56 -13.81
CA PRO A 238 -9.75 27.80 -13.34
C PRO A 238 -9.20 28.55 -14.57
N GLU A 239 -9.57 29.82 -14.72
CA GLU A 239 -8.97 30.69 -15.75
C GLU A 239 -7.48 30.81 -15.46
N ASP A 240 -6.63 30.62 -16.47
CA ASP A 240 -5.20 30.92 -16.34
C ASP A 240 -5.05 32.38 -15.89
N PRO A 241 -4.29 32.68 -14.82
CA PRO A 241 -4.09 34.04 -14.39
C PRO A 241 -3.38 34.82 -15.52
N ALA A 242 -4.07 35.86 -16.02
CA ALA A 242 -3.56 36.81 -17.01
C ALA A 242 -2.37 37.64 -16.49
#